data_AF-A0A7Z0QH63-F1
#
_entry.id   AF-A0A7Z0QH63-F1
#
_cell.length_a   1.000
_cell.length_b   1.000
_cell.length_c   1.000
_cell.angle_alpha   90.00
_cell.angle_beta   90.00
_cell.angle_gamma   90.00
#
_symmetry.space_group_name_H-M   'P 1'
#
loop_
_entity.id
_entity.type
_entity.pdbx_description
1 polymer ?
#
loop_
_entity_poly.entity_id
_entity_poly.type
_entity_poly.pdbx_seq_one_letter_code
_entity_poly.pdbx_strand_id
1 'polypeptide(L)'
;MQLPLDDAGPTQERLAKAGEYFQLVGRSRSSRRITMLDDPLGKALVRRILSALEYHALRRYALHWAAAGLQGPLNSVDLNRIYSFDPASMSGLARTEAQLDHKRTYYAAKQAIGFRPSFVADQVACFGRGLQETGASLGMRSPYRAREKAAELLGDAGHRLSVFFDALR
;
A
#
# COMPACT_ATOMS: atom_id res chain seq x y z
N MET A 1 -13.34 -1.40 26.01
CA MET A 1 -12.19 -2.06 26.67
C MET A 1 -10.94 -1.73 25.88
N GLN A 2 -9.96 -1.07 26.49
CA GLN A 2 -8.62 -0.95 25.90
C GLN A 2 -7.97 -2.33 26.02
N LEU A 3 -7.62 -2.96 24.90
CA LEU A 3 -6.78 -4.15 24.92
C LEU A 3 -5.48 -3.81 25.67
N PRO A 4 -4.95 -4.71 26.52
CA PRO A 4 -3.66 -4.50 27.14
C PRO A 4 -2.64 -4.22 26.03
N LEU A 5 -1.86 -3.15 26.19
CA LEU A 5 -0.75 -2.87 25.29
C LEU A 5 0.16 -4.09 25.33
N ASP A 6 0.38 -4.69 24.17
CA ASP A 6 1.33 -5.78 24.02
C ASP A 6 2.74 -5.23 24.29
N ASP A 7 3.25 -5.50 25.50
CA ASP A 7 4.57 -5.06 25.96
C ASP A 7 5.72 -5.80 25.25
N ALA A 8 5.43 -6.77 24.37
CA ALA A 8 6.43 -7.50 23.60
C ALA A 8 7.22 -6.60 22.61
N GLY A 9 6.75 -5.38 22.36
CA GLY A 9 7.40 -4.45 21.44
C GLY A 9 7.38 -4.95 19.99
N PRO A 10 8.10 -4.29 19.06
CA PRO A 10 8.14 -4.72 17.68
C PRO A 10 8.94 -6.02 17.52
N THR A 11 8.41 -6.96 16.71
CA THR A 11 9.12 -8.20 16.39
C THR A 11 10.43 -7.93 15.63
N GLN A 12 11.40 -8.85 15.74
CA GLN A 12 12.68 -8.75 15.02
C GLN A 12 12.48 -8.62 13.50
N GLU A 13 11.49 -9.31 12.94
CA GLU A 13 11.16 -9.21 11.52
C GLU A 13 10.71 -7.80 11.12
N ARG A 14 9.90 -7.16 11.95
CA ARG A 14 9.44 -5.78 11.71
C ARG A 14 10.59 -4.80 11.84
N LEU A 15 11.46 -4.97 12.84
CA LEU A 15 12.70 -4.18 12.97
C LEU A 15 13.60 -4.34 11.75
N ALA A 16 13.82 -5.57 11.27
CA ALA A 16 14.61 -5.85 10.08
C ALA A 16 14.00 -5.24 8.81
N LYS A 17 12.67 -5.32 8.65
CA LYS A 17 11.97 -4.68 7.53
C LYS A 17 12.07 -3.17 7.59
N ALA A 18 11.93 -2.56 8.77
CA ALA A 18 12.02 -1.12 8.94
C ALA A 18 13.44 -0.60 8.76
N GLY A 19 14.46 -1.35 9.15
CA GLY A 19 15.86 -0.92 9.06
C GLY A 19 16.07 0.40 9.79
N GLU A 20 16.40 1.46 9.06
CA GLU A 20 16.60 2.83 9.58
C GLU A 20 15.33 3.71 9.52
N TYR A 21 14.23 3.19 8.97
CA TYR A 21 13.03 3.99 8.67
C TYR A 21 12.08 4.06 9.87
N PHE A 22 12.23 5.13 10.64
CA PHE A 22 11.36 5.46 11.77
C PHE A 22 10.91 6.93 11.71
N GLN A 23 9.67 7.17 12.13
CA GLN A 23 9.14 8.51 12.34
C GLN A 23 9.03 8.79 13.84
N LEU A 24 9.58 9.93 14.24
CA LEU A 24 9.54 10.41 15.62
C LEU A 24 8.59 11.61 15.72
N VAL A 25 7.55 11.49 16.54
CA VAL A 25 6.61 12.59 16.83
C VAL A 25 6.66 12.89 18.32
N GLY A 26 6.70 14.17 18.71
CA GLY A 26 6.72 14.59 20.12
C GLY A 26 8.13 14.99 20.61
N ARG A 27 8.19 16.02 21.47
CA ARG A 27 9.45 16.62 21.93
C ARG A 27 9.96 16.02 23.25
N SER A 28 9.06 15.60 24.14
CA SER A 28 9.44 15.05 25.45
C SER A 28 9.45 13.53 25.44
N ARG A 29 10.21 12.92 26.36
CA ARG A 29 10.26 11.46 26.52
C ARG A 29 8.89 10.85 26.81
N SER A 30 8.00 11.60 27.47
CA SER A 30 6.61 11.19 27.78
C SER A 30 5.62 11.40 26.63
N SER A 31 5.90 12.27 25.66
CA SER A 31 5.03 12.54 24.51
C SER A 31 5.53 11.93 23.20
N ARG A 32 6.70 11.28 23.24
CA ARG A 32 7.38 10.72 22.08
C ARG A 32 6.65 9.47 21.57
N ARG A 33 6.10 9.56 20.37
CA ARG A 33 5.56 8.43 19.59
C ARG A 33 6.56 8.07 18.51
N ILE A 34 7.04 6.83 18.54
CA ILE A 34 7.89 6.26 17.49
C ILE A 34 7.00 5.40 16.60
N THR A 35 6.95 5.73 15.31
CA THR A 35 6.26 4.93 14.31
C THR A 35 7.29 4.27 13.42
N MET A 36 7.28 2.95 13.41
CA MET A 36 8.10 2.15 12.51
C MET A 36 7.50 2.21 11.10
N LEU A 37 8.33 2.47 10.09
CA LEU A 37 7.93 2.49 8.68
C LEU A 37 8.49 1.26 7.98
N ASP A 38 7.79 0.15 8.13
CA ASP A 38 8.12 -1.14 7.52
C ASP A 38 7.58 -1.27 6.07
N ASP A 39 6.61 -0.44 5.69
CA ASP A 39 5.99 -0.41 4.36
C ASP A 39 6.79 0.43 3.33
N PRO A 40 6.75 0.07 2.03
CA PRO A 40 7.52 0.76 1.01
C PRO A 40 7.06 2.20 0.72
N LEU A 41 5.78 2.54 0.95
CA LEU A 41 5.27 3.90 0.80
C LEU A 41 5.84 4.83 1.88
N GLY A 42 5.80 4.41 3.15
CA GLY A 42 6.39 5.15 4.26
C GLY A 42 7.88 5.40 4.05
N LYS A 43 8.61 4.40 3.55
CA LYS A 43 10.03 4.53 3.16
C LYS A 43 10.23 5.52 2.02
N ALA A 44 9.34 5.53 1.02
CA ALA A 44 9.41 6.47 -0.10
C ALA A 44 9.17 7.92 0.37
N LEU A 45 8.27 8.14 1.32
CA LEU A 45 8.04 9.45 1.95
C LEU A 45 9.28 9.94 2.71
N VAL A 46 9.89 9.10 3.57
CA VAL A 46 11.09 9.48 4.34
C VAL A 46 12.27 9.81 3.41
N ARG A 47 12.41 9.04 2.32
CA ARG A 47 13.45 9.27 1.30
C ARG A 47 13.13 10.46 0.38
N ARG A 48 12.03 11.19 0.60
CA ARG A 48 11.57 12.31 -0.22
C ARG A 48 11.39 11.96 -1.70
N ILE A 49 11.06 10.69 -1.99
CA ILE A 49 10.63 10.25 -3.32
C ILE A 49 9.21 10.73 -3.58
N LEU A 50 8.38 10.75 -2.52
CA LEU A 50 7.02 11.26 -2.55
C LEU A 50 6.89 12.49 -1.66
N SER A 51 6.07 13.43 -2.10
CA SER A 51 5.51 14.48 -1.27
C SER A 51 4.47 13.90 -0.30
N ALA A 52 4.11 14.68 0.73
CA ALA A 52 3.05 14.28 1.65
C ALA A 52 1.70 14.11 0.95
N LEU A 53 1.38 14.97 -0.02
CA LEU A 53 0.14 14.90 -0.78
C LEU A 53 0.04 13.60 -1.59
N GLU A 54 1.09 13.27 -2.34
CA GLU A 54 1.16 12.04 -3.13
C GLU A 54 1.09 10.79 -2.25
N TYR A 55 1.79 10.81 -1.11
CA TYR A 55 1.72 9.74 -0.12
C TYR A 55 0.29 9.54 0.39
N HIS A 56 -0.43 10.61 0.76
CA HIS A 56 -1.81 10.50 1.22
C HIS A 56 -2.76 10.00 0.13
N ALA A 57 -2.58 10.44 -1.12
CA ALA A 57 -3.36 9.96 -2.25
C ALA A 57 -3.14 8.47 -2.50
N LEU A 58 -1.88 8.00 -2.48
CA LEU A 58 -1.53 6.58 -2.61
C LEU A 58 -2.06 5.74 -1.43
N ARG A 59 -2.02 6.26 -0.20
CA ARG A 59 -2.63 5.61 0.96
C ARG A 59 -4.15 5.50 0.83
N ARG A 60 -4.83 6.53 0.32
CA ARG A 60 -6.27 6.50 0.05
C ARG A 60 -6.61 5.48 -1.05
N TYR A 61 -5.80 5.41 -2.11
CA TYR A 61 -5.93 4.41 -3.16
C TYR A 61 -5.81 2.98 -2.60
N ALA A 62 -4.79 2.71 -1.79
CA ALA A 62 -4.62 1.42 -1.11
C ALA A 62 -5.77 1.08 -0.14
N LEU A 63 -6.34 2.09 0.53
CA LEU A 63 -7.53 1.90 1.36
C LEU A 63 -8.72 1.42 0.54
N HIS A 64 -9.01 2.05 -0.60
CA HIS A 64 -10.10 1.61 -1.48
C HIS A 64 -9.85 0.20 -2.01
N TRP A 65 -8.60 -0.15 -2.33
CA TRP A 65 -8.24 -1.52 -2.72
C TRP A 65 -8.52 -2.55 -1.61
N ALA A 66 -8.06 -2.28 -0.38
CA ALA A 66 -8.26 -3.18 0.75
C ALA A 66 -9.74 -3.29 1.16
N ALA A 67 -10.44 -2.15 1.24
CA ALA A 67 -11.86 -2.08 1.58
C ALA A 67 -12.75 -2.70 0.50
N ALA A 68 -12.31 -2.73 -0.76
CA ALA A 68 -12.97 -3.46 -1.84
C ALA A 68 -12.83 -4.99 -1.75
N GLY A 69 -12.09 -5.51 -0.75
CA GLY A 69 -11.85 -6.94 -0.58
C GLY A 69 -10.85 -7.54 -1.57
N LEU A 70 -10.06 -6.70 -2.25
CA LEU A 70 -9.12 -7.15 -3.30
C LEU A 70 -7.81 -7.72 -2.73
N GLN A 71 -7.52 -7.50 -1.45
CA GLN A 71 -6.37 -8.09 -0.75
C GLN A 71 -6.52 -9.61 -0.49
N GLY A 72 -7.68 -10.18 -0.81
CA GLY A 72 -8.05 -11.53 -0.42
C GLY A 72 -8.61 -11.58 1.01
N PRO A 73 -9.30 -12.67 1.38
CA PRO A 73 -9.79 -12.83 2.73
C PRO A 73 -8.60 -13.03 3.71
N LEU A 74 -8.57 -12.26 4.79
CA LEU A 74 -7.65 -12.45 5.93
C LEU A 74 -8.22 -13.49 6.90
N ASN A 75 -8.70 -14.62 6.39
CA ASN A 75 -9.22 -15.71 7.19
C ASN A 75 -8.09 -16.65 7.64
N SER A 76 -8.36 -17.47 8.65
CA SER A 76 -7.45 -18.53 9.10
C SER A 76 -7.04 -19.39 7.91
N VAL A 77 -5.74 -19.38 7.58
CA VAL A 77 -5.20 -20.22 6.51
C VAL A 77 -5.05 -21.63 7.08
N ASP A 78 -5.97 -22.51 6.71
CA ASP A 78 -5.75 -23.95 6.88
C ASP A 78 -4.78 -24.40 5.77
N LEU A 79 -3.62 -24.93 6.17
CA LEU A 79 -2.57 -25.38 5.26
C LEU A 79 -2.97 -26.66 4.49
N ASN A 80 -3.97 -27.40 4.98
CA ASN A 80 -4.49 -28.60 4.32
C ASN A 80 -5.65 -28.29 3.38
N ARG A 81 -6.15 -27.05 3.37
CA ARG A 81 -7.26 -26.66 2.51
C ARG A 81 -6.78 -26.36 1.11
N ILE A 82 -7.35 -27.05 0.12
CA ILE A 82 -7.18 -26.71 -1.29
C ILE A 82 -8.01 -25.46 -1.59
N TYR A 83 -7.34 -24.34 -1.84
CA TYR A 83 -7.98 -23.12 -2.30
C TYR A 83 -8.18 -23.20 -3.81
N SER A 84 -9.40 -23.53 -4.24
CA SER A 84 -9.81 -23.42 -5.64
C SER A 84 -10.72 -22.20 -5.84
N PHE A 85 -10.72 -21.66 -7.06
CA PHE A 85 -11.74 -20.70 -7.46
C PHE A 85 -13.06 -21.46 -7.57
N ASP A 86 -13.95 -21.27 -6.59
CA ASP A 86 -15.31 -21.80 -6.62
C ASP A 86 -16.25 -20.71 -7.15
N PRO A 87 -16.74 -20.81 -8.40
CA PRO A 87 -17.69 -19.86 -8.96
C PRO A 87 -19.01 -19.79 -8.19
N ALA A 88 -19.44 -20.90 -7.54
CA ALA A 88 -20.66 -20.93 -6.75
C ALA A 88 -20.53 -20.08 -5.47
N SER A 89 -19.31 -19.95 -4.94
CA SER A 89 -19.02 -19.08 -3.80
C SER A 89 -19.00 -17.59 -4.12
N MET A 90 -19.22 -17.20 -5.40
CA MET A 90 -19.16 -15.82 -5.87
C MET A 90 -17.85 -15.12 -5.47
N SER A 91 -16.76 -15.89 -5.42
CA SER A 91 -15.45 -15.42 -5.00
C SER A 91 -14.98 -14.28 -5.91
N GLY A 92 -14.69 -13.13 -5.30
CA GLY A 92 -14.29 -11.90 -6.01
C GLY A 92 -15.43 -10.91 -6.30
N LEU A 93 -16.69 -11.26 -6.05
CA LEU A 93 -17.79 -10.28 -6.05
C LEU A 93 -17.81 -9.47 -4.75
N ALA A 94 -18.33 -8.24 -4.83
CA ALA A 94 -18.56 -7.42 -3.65
C ALA A 94 -19.67 -8.04 -2.80
N ARG A 95 -19.43 -8.20 -1.49
CA ARG A 95 -20.41 -8.79 -0.56
C ARG A 95 -21.39 -7.76 0.00
N THR A 96 -21.01 -6.48 -0.02
CA THR A 96 -21.81 -5.36 0.47
C THR A 96 -21.77 -4.20 -0.50
N GLU A 97 -22.76 -3.30 -0.41
CA GLU A 97 -22.80 -2.07 -1.20
C GLU A 97 -21.58 -1.17 -0.94
N ALA A 98 -21.17 -1.03 0.32
CA ALA A 98 -19.94 -0.31 0.66
C ALA A 98 -18.70 -0.90 -0.03
N GLN A 99 -18.57 -2.24 -0.08
CA GLN A 99 -17.47 -2.87 -0.82
C GLN A 99 -17.56 -2.59 -2.32
N LEU A 100 -18.76 -2.58 -2.89
CA LEU A 100 -18.98 -2.24 -4.30
C LEU A 100 -18.53 -0.81 -4.59
N ASP A 101 -18.84 0.15 -3.73
CA ASP A 101 -18.45 1.56 -3.91
C ASP A 101 -16.94 1.76 -3.79
N HIS A 102 -16.29 1.09 -2.84
CA HIS A 102 -14.83 1.08 -2.78
C HIS A 102 -14.22 0.46 -4.03
N LYS A 103 -14.80 -0.63 -4.56
CA LYS A 103 -14.34 -1.30 -5.77
C LYS A 103 -14.48 -0.40 -6.99
N ARG A 104 -15.63 0.28 -7.15
CA ARG A 104 -15.86 1.28 -8.22
C ARG A 104 -14.84 2.42 -8.13
N THR A 105 -14.65 2.98 -6.95
CA THR A 105 -13.69 4.07 -6.73
C THR A 105 -12.26 3.64 -7.05
N TYR A 106 -11.84 2.44 -6.60
CA TYR A 106 -10.53 1.89 -6.90
C TYR A 106 -10.31 1.72 -8.40
N TYR A 107 -11.25 1.09 -9.12
CA TYR A 107 -11.10 0.89 -10.56
C TYR A 107 -11.16 2.20 -11.36
N ALA A 108 -11.99 3.16 -10.94
CA ALA A 108 -12.03 4.49 -11.53
C ALA A 108 -10.69 5.22 -11.34
N ALA A 109 -10.13 5.19 -10.13
CA ALA A 109 -8.81 5.76 -9.83
C ALA A 109 -7.70 5.09 -10.65
N LYS A 110 -7.74 3.75 -10.73
CA LYS A 110 -6.80 2.93 -11.50
C LYS A 110 -6.83 3.30 -12.99
N GLN A 111 -8.02 3.49 -13.54
CA GLN A 111 -8.22 3.91 -14.92
C GLN A 111 -7.71 5.34 -15.14
N ALA A 112 -8.01 6.27 -14.22
CA ALA A 112 -7.63 7.69 -14.34
C ALA A 112 -6.11 7.91 -14.40
N ILE A 113 -5.32 7.14 -13.65
CA ILE A 113 -3.86 7.31 -13.62
C ILE A 113 -3.13 6.58 -14.75
N GLY A 114 -3.80 5.65 -15.43
CA GLY A 114 -3.27 4.91 -16.58
C GLY A 114 -2.48 3.65 -16.21
N PHE A 115 -2.15 2.82 -17.21
CA PHE A 115 -1.66 1.46 -17.01
C PHE A 115 -0.33 1.35 -16.23
N ARG A 116 0.72 2.05 -16.67
CA ARG A 116 2.05 1.92 -16.03
C ARG A 116 2.09 2.53 -14.62
N PRO A 117 1.56 3.75 -14.39
CA PRO A 117 1.49 4.32 -13.04
C PRO A 117 0.61 3.47 -12.11
N SER A 118 -0.54 2.98 -12.57
CA SER A 118 -1.38 2.12 -11.74
C SER A 118 -0.75 0.78 -11.41
N PHE A 119 0.00 0.16 -12.33
CA PHE A 119 0.76 -1.05 -12.03
C PHE A 119 1.75 -0.81 -10.89
N VAL A 120 2.52 0.27 -10.94
CA VAL A 120 3.48 0.60 -9.88
C VAL A 120 2.77 0.93 -8.57
N ALA A 121 1.67 1.70 -8.62
CA ALA A 121 0.86 2.01 -7.45
C ALA A 121 0.28 0.74 -6.80
N ASP A 122 -0.23 -0.21 -7.58
CA ASP A 122 -0.71 -1.50 -7.06
C ASP A 122 0.42 -2.27 -6.37
N GLN A 123 1.58 -2.41 -7.03
CA GLN A 123 2.70 -3.18 -6.47
C GLN A 123 3.23 -2.58 -5.17
N VAL A 124 3.40 -1.25 -5.12
CA VAL A 124 4.00 -0.58 -3.97
C VAL A 124 2.97 -0.31 -2.87
N ALA A 125 1.83 0.30 -3.20
CA ALA A 125 0.85 0.76 -2.23
C ALA A 125 -0.06 -0.36 -1.73
N CYS A 126 -0.43 -1.30 -2.60
CA CYS A 126 -1.41 -2.35 -2.27
C CYS A 126 -0.71 -3.65 -1.86
N PHE A 127 0.24 -4.13 -2.67
CA PHE A 127 0.95 -5.39 -2.41
C PHE A 127 2.20 -5.24 -1.54
N GLY A 128 2.66 -4.01 -1.26
CA GLY A 128 3.80 -3.78 -0.39
C GLY A 128 5.16 -4.18 -0.97
N ARG A 129 5.29 -4.30 -2.30
CA ARG A 129 6.57 -4.58 -2.98
C ARG A 129 7.50 -3.36 -2.97
N GLY A 130 8.80 -3.62 -2.95
CA GLY A 130 9.82 -2.57 -2.99
C GLY A 130 10.03 -2.01 -4.40
N LEU A 131 10.42 -0.74 -4.50
CA LEU A 131 10.63 -0.03 -5.78
C LEU A 131 11.58 -0.76 -6.74
N GLN A 132 12.65 -1.36 -6.24
CA GLN A 132 13.60 -2.10 -7.08
C GLN A 132 12.96 -3.34 -7.71
N GLU A 133 12.21 -4.11 -6.91
CA GLU A 133 11.50 -5.31 -7.39
C GLU A 133 10.42 -4.92 -8.41
N THR A 134 9.63 -3.90 -8.10
CA THR A 134 8.62 -3.36 -9.02
C THR A 134 9.24 -2.89 -10.33
N GLY A 135 10.39 -2.19 -10.27
CA GLY A 135 11.13 -1.77 -11.46
C GLY A 135 11.70 -2.93 -12.27
N ALA A 136 12.15 -3.99 -11.62
CA ALA A 136 12.59 -5.21 -12.29
C ALA A 136 11.41 -5.88 -13.04
N SER A 137 10.22 -5.91 -12.45
CA SER A 137 9.00 -6.38 -13.13
C SER A 137 8.58 -5.53 -14.34
N LEU A 138 9.06 -4.28 -14.44
CA LEU A 138 8.90 -3.44 -15.63
C LEU A 138 9.94 -3.73 -16.73
N GLY A 139 10.80 -4.74 -16.55
CA GLY A 139 11.83 -5.15 -17.52
C GLY A 139 13.17 -4.42 -17.36
N MET A 140 13.37 -3.64 -16.29
CA MET A 140 14.63 -2.92 -16.06
C MET A 140 15.72 -3.89 -15.58
N ARG A 141 16.83 -3.95 -16.32
CA ARG A 141 17.95 -4.88 -16.02
C ARG A 141 18.89 -4.38 -14.92
N SER A 142 19.04 -3.07 -14.79
CA SER A 142 19.91 -2.46 -13.75
C SER A 142 19.08 -2.21 -12.49
N PRO A 143 19.52 -2.67 -11.30
CA PRO A 143 18.84 -2.41 -10.03
C PRO A 143 18.63 -0.92 -9.74
N TYR A 144 19.62 -0.09 -10.07
CA TYR A 144 19.54 1.35 -9.91
C TYR A 144 18.45 1.95 -10.80
N ARG A 145 18.50 1.67 -12.12
CA ARG A 145 17.51 2.19 -13.07
C ARG A 145 16.10 1.63 -12.82
N ALA A 146 16.00 0.40 -12.30
CA ALA A 146 14.74 -0.21 -11.89
C ALA A 146 14.08 0.62 -10.79
N ARG A 147 14.83 0.90 -9.72
CA ARG A 147 14.35 1.70 -8.60
C ARG A 147 13.97 3.12 -9.03
N GLU A 148 14.81 3.76 -9.83
CA GLU A 148 14.58 5.13 -10.32
C GLU A 148 13.31 5.19 -11.19
N LYS A 149 13.14 4.25 -12.13
CA LYS A 149 11.96 4.22 -12.99
C LYS A 149 10.67 3.93 -12.22
N ALA A 150 10.72 3.03 -11.25
CA ALA A 150 9.57 2.77 -10.38
C ALA A 150 9.25 4.00 -9.50
N ALA A 151 10.27 4.71 -9.00
CA ALA A 151 10.08 5.93 -8.22
C ALA A 151 9.39 7.04 -9.03
N GLU A 152 9.85 7.28 -10.27
CA GLU A 152 9.25 8.24 -11.21
C GLU A 152 7.76 7.94 -11.45
N LEU A 153 7.45 6.67 -11.78
CA LEU A 153 6.07 6.24 -12.04
C LEU A 153 5.19 6.27 -10.79
N LEU A 154 5.76 6.03 -9.60
CA LEU A 154 5.03 6.13 -8.34
C LEU A 154 4.68 7.58 -7.99
N GLY A 155 5.61 8.53 -8.23
CA GLY A 155 5.35 9.96 -8.08
C GLY A 155 4.25 10.43 -9.04
N ASP A 156 4.36 10.09 -10.33
CA ASP A 156 3.32 10.38 -11.34
C ASP A 156 1.96 9.79 -10.94
N ALA A 157 1.93 8.54 -10.46
CA ALA A 157 0.71 7.93 -9.93
C ALA A 157 0.13 8.72 -8.74
N GLY A 158 0.97 9.08 -7.77
CA GLY A 158 0.55 9.85 -6.59
C GLY A 158 -0.04 11.21 -6.95
N HIS A 159 0.58 11.92 -7.90
CA HIS A 159 0.11 13.22 -8.35
C HIS A 159 -1.24 13.11 -9.08
N ARG A 160 -1.38 12.15 -10.00
CA ARG A 160 -2.65 11.94 -10.71
C ARG A 160 -3.76 11.47 -9.76
N LEU A 161 -3.43 10.63 -8.79
CA LEU A 161 -4.37 10.22 -7.75
C LEU A 161 -4.83 11.40 -6.88
N SER A 162 -3.94 12.34 -6.54
CA SER A 162 -4.37 13.52 -5.77
C SER A 162 -5.39 14.34 -6.55
N VAL A 163 -5.14 14.57 -7.85
CA VAL A 163 -6.09 15.27 -8.74
C VAL A 163 -7.42 14.52 -8.83
N PHE A 164 -7.39 13.20 -9.03
CA PHE A 164 -8.60 12.37 -9.09
C PHE A 164 -9.42 12.45 -7.79
N PHE A 165 -8.77 12.37 -6.64
CA PHE A 165 -9.46 12.36 -5.35
C PHE A 165 -9.96 13.73 -4.91
N ASP A 166 -9.33 14.81 -5.36
CA ASP A 166 -9.83 16.17 -5.16
C ASP A 166 -11.06 16.44 -6.02
N ALA A 167 -11.14 15.88 -7.24
CA ALA A 167 -12.34 15.98 -8.10
C ALA A 167 -13.55 15.19 -7.60
N LEU A 168 -13.37 14.26 -6.65
CA LEU A 168 -14.44 13.49 -6.01
C LEU A 168 -15.02 14.16 -4.76
N ARG A 169 -14.47 15.31 -4.33
CA ARG A 169 -15.00 16.10 -3.22
C ARG A 169 -16.09 17.05 -3.70
#